data_AF-A0A067BR84-F1
#
_entry.id   AF-A0A067BR84-F1
#
_cell.length_a   1.000
_cell.length_b   1.000
_cell.length_c   1.000
_cell.angle_alpha   90.00
_cell.angle_beta   90.00
_cell.angle_gamma   90.00
#
_symmetry.space_group_name_H-M   'P 1'
#
loop_
_entity.id
_entity.type
_entity.pdbx_description
1 polymer ?
#
loop_
_entity_poly.entity_id
_entity_poly.type
_entity_poly.pdbx_seq_one_letter_code
_entity_poly.pdbx_strand_id
1 'polypeptide(L)'
;MAGASMRRQLSSSNLDDMYIVRGLEIANCRITGTSMVKRKGFLAKHSIVYHVKVISGSHVYVVDCVYEDFARFYKALRTAPKSATAFLQSIAGFPCPKKSLFGHRDALVIKGMCGQLENHLTNVLRLCHIHSAAQPALKEHVNACIIAFVTHLDPIHAPRGRCHPVLSPHTQANAVRRCLSSTVV
;
A
#
# COMPACT_ATOMS: atom_id res chain seq x y z
N MET A 1 -6.50 -34.75 -22.51
CA MET A 1 -6.69 -35.10 -21.08
C MET A 1 -5.67 -34.33 -20.25
N ALA A 2 -6.05 -34.02 -19.00
CA ALA A 2 -5.47 -33.05 -18.05
C ALA A 2 -5.75 -31.59 -18.45
N GLY A 3 -6.79 -30.91 -17.95
CA GLY A 3 -7.41 -31.02 -16.64
C GLY A 3 -7.15 -29.70 -15.92
N ALA A 4 -8.08 -28.76 -16.08
CA ALA A 4 -8.09 -27.50 -15.37
C ALA A 4 -7.96 -27.75 -13.86
N SER A 5 -6.86 -27.31 -13.27
CA SER A 5 -6.78 -27.02 -11.84
C SER A 5 -5.83 -25.86 -11.63
N MET A 6 -6.18 -24.72 -12.21
CA MET A 6 -5.72 -23.42 -11.73
C MET A 6 -6.46 -23.14 -10.40
N ARG A 7 -6.19 -23.99 -9.40
CA ARG A 7 -6.54 -23.73 -8.01
C ARG A 7 -5.80 -22.44 -7.67
N ARG A 8 -6.57 -21.35 -7.64
CA ARG A 8 -6.31 -20.16 -6.83
C ARG A 8 -5.45 -20.54 -5.63
N GLN A 9 -4.15 -20.26 -5.69
CA GLN A 9 -3.41 -19.88 -4.50
C GLN A 9 -3.80 -18.43 -4.19
N LEU A 10 -5.08 -18.24 -3.87
CA LEU A 10 -5.51 -17.19 -2.97
C LEU A 10 -4.95 -17.63 -1.62
N SER A 11 -3.78 -17.11 -1.27
CA SER A 11 -3.15 -17.41 0.01
C SER A 11 -4.12 -17.01 1.13
N SER A 12 -4.60 -17.99 1.88
CA SER A 12 -5.14 -17.88 3.25
C SER A 12 -5.98 -16.64 3.60
N SER A 13 -7.31 -16.79 3.44
CA SER A 13 -8.40 -16.14 4.18
C SER A 13 -8.76 -14.66 3.88
N ASN A 14 -10.04 -14.44 3.53
CA ASN A 14 -10.71 -13.13 3.51
C ASN A 14 -10.47 -12.28 4.79
N LEU A 15 -10.05 -12.92 5.90
CA LEU A 15 -9.74 -12.28 7.17
C LEU A 15 -8.42 -11.50 7.12
N ASP A 16 -7.39 -12.03 6.47
CA ASP A 16 -6.10 -11.35 6.34
C ASP A 16 -6.26 -10.06 5.52
N ASP A 17 -6.95 -10.16 4.37
CA ASP A 17 -7.31 -9.00 3.56
C ASP A 17 -8.14 -7.98 4.35
N MET A 18 -9.10 -8.43 5.16
CA MET A 18 -9.89 -7.57 6.02
C MET A 18 -9.03 -6.79 7.02
N TYR A 19 -8.06 -7.43 7.68
CA TYR A 19 -7.16 -6.74 8.61
C TYR A 19 -6.23 -5.75 7.92
N ILE A 20 -5.75 -6.09 6.72
CA ILE A 20 -4.92 -5.17 5.92
C ILE A 20 -5.75 -3.96 5.51
N VAL A 21 -6.95 -4.16 4.95
CA VAL A 21 -7.87 -3.09 4.56
C VAL A 21 -8.17 -2.20 5.76
N ARG A 22 -8.54 -2.77 6.92
CA ARG A 22 -8.83 -2.01 8.13
C ARG A 22 -7.63 -1.19 8.63
N GLY A 23 -6.42 -1.74 8.57
CA GLY A 23 -5.21 -1.01 8.92
C GLY A 23 -4.95 0.18 7.98
N LEU A 24 -5.21 0.01 6.68
CA LEU A 24 -5.10 1.09 5.69
C LEU A 24 -6.21 2.14 5.86
N GLU A 25 -7.45 1.74 6.18
CA GLU A 25 -8.58 2.65 6.44
C GLU A 25 -8.31 3.64 7.58
N ILE A 26 -7.50 3.25 8.57
CA ILE A 26 -7.06 4.12 9.67
C ILE A 26 -5.66 4.69 9.46
N ALA A 27 -5.11 4.56 8.25
CA ALA A 27 -3.77 5.02 7.88
C ALA A 27 -2.63 4.50 8.78
N ASN A 28 -2.77 3.29 9.33
CA ASN A 28 -1.76 2.66 10.18
C ASN A 28 -0.82 1.78 9.32
N CYS A 29 -0.02 2.47 8.51
CA CYS A 29 0.95 1.83 7.62
C CYS A 29 2.27 2.60 7.57
N ARG A 30 3.35 1.92 7.19
CA ARG A 30 4.69 2.50 6.97
C ARG A 30 5.52 1.63 6.03
N ILE A 31 6.45 2.20 5.30
CA ILE A 31 7.41 1.47 4.47
C ILE A 31 8.59 1.05 5.35
N THR A 32 8.73 -0.25 5.61
CA THR A 32 9.80 -0.77 6.48
C THR A 32 11.06 -1.21 5.75
N GLY A 33 11.01 -1.30 4.43
CA GLY A 33 12.16 -1.70 3.65
C GLY A 33 11.86 -1.73 2.15
N THR A 34 12.88 -2.09 1.39
CA THR A 34 12.78 -2.25 -0.05
C THR A 34 13.57 -3.47 -0.50
N SER A 35 13.11 -4.10 -1.58
CA SER A 35 13.86 -5.11 -2.30
C SER A 35 13.96 -4.74 -3.78
N MET A 36 14.99 -5.25 -4.45
CA MET A 36 15.20 -5.04 -5.87
C MET A 36 14.93 -6.33 -6.62
N VAL A 37 13.99 -6.29 -7.55
CA VAL A 37 13.62 -7.43 -8.39
C VAL A 37 14.18 -7.21 -9.79
N LYS A 38 14.95 -8.17 -10.28
CA LYS A 38 15.48 -8.17 -11.64
C LYS A 38 14.50 -8.86 -12.57
N ARG A 39 14.00 -8.15 -13.59
CA ARG A 39 13.17 -8.76 -14.64
C ARG A 39 14.04 -9.48 -15.66
N LYS A 40 13.65 -10.70 -16.03
CA LYS A 40 14.27 -11.48 -17.12
C LYS A 40 13.72 -10.98 -18.46
N GLY A 41 14.59 -10.63 -19.41
CA GLY A 41 14.26 -10.09 -20.73
C GLY A 41 15.49 -9.52 -21.46
N PHE A 42 15.34 -9.07 -22.72
CA PHE A 42 16.43 -8.58 -23.58
C PHE A 42 17.18 -7.35 -23.00
N LEU A 43 16.54 -6.58 -22.12
CA LEU A 43 17.18 -5.54 -21.30
C LEU A 43 16.83 -5.81 -19.84
N ALA A 44 17.84 -6.10 -19.02
CA ALA A 44 17.65 -6.39 -17.59
C ALA A 44 17.19 -5.14 -16.82
N LYS A 45 15.87 -4.93 -16.75
CA LYS A 45 15.26 -3.85 -15.98
C LYS A 45 15.13 -4.25 -14.52
N HIS A 46 15.54 -3.35 -13.62
CA HIS A 46 15.37 -3.52 -12.18
C HIS A 46 14.11 -2.78 -11.74
N SER A 47 13.33 -3.41 -10.87
CA SER A 47 12.19 -2.80 -10.19
C SER A 47 12.49 -2.74 -8.70
N ILE A 48 11.98 -1.70 -8.03
CA ILE A 48 12.02 -1.60 -6.57
C ILE A 48 10.64 -1.99 -6.05
N VAL A 49 10.65 -2.92 -5.09
CA VAL A 49 9.49 -3.30 -4.29
C VAL A 49 9.64 -2.60 -2.94
N TYR A 50 8.58 -1.94 -2.50
CA TYR A 50 8.43 -1.25 -1.24
C TYR A 50 7.60 -2.13 -0.30
N HIS A 51 8.17 -2.47 0.86
CA HIS A 51 7.52 -3.31 1.85
C HIS A 51 6.66 -2.44 2.77
N VAL A 52 5.37 -2.30 2.46
CA VAL A 52 4.41 -1.52 3.24
C VAL A 52 3.90 -2.36 4.40
N LYS A 53 4.42 -2.12 5.59
CA LYS A 53 3.92 -2.70 6.83
C LYS A 53 2.57 -2.07 7.18
N VAL A 54 1.55 -2.89 7.40
CA VAL A 54 0.20 -2.48 7.81
C VAL A 54 -0.12 -3.11 9.16
N ILE A 55 -0.72 -2.33 10.07
CA ILE A 55 -1.00 -2.75 11.44
C ILE A 55 -2.50 -2.56 11.73
N SER A 56 -3.17 -3.63 12.16
CA SER A 56 -4.56 -3.62 12.62
C SER A 56 -4.70 -4.40 13.92
N GLY A 57 -4.72 -3.69 15.06
CA GLY A 57 -4.72 -4.31 16.38
C GLY A 57 -3.43 -5.11 16.63
N SER A 58 -3.58 -6.38 16.98
CA SER A 58 -2.45 -7.33 17.14
C SER A 58 -1.92 -7.88 15.82
N HIS A 59 -2.61 -7.66 14.71
CA HIS A 59 -2.24 -8.21 13.41
C HIS A 59 -1.32 -7.26 12.65
N VAL A 60 -0.26 -7.82 12.09
CA VAL A 60 0.77 -7.09 11.38
C VAL A 60 1.04 -7.80 10.07
N TYR A 61 0.93 -7.06 8.98
CA TYR A 61 1.16 -7.57 7.62
C TYR A 61 2.18 -6.71 6.89
N VAL A 62 2.79 -7.27 5.86
CA VAL A 62 3.55 -6.54 4.84
C VAL A 62 2.84 -6.71 3.51
N VAL A 63 2.58 -5.59 2.85
CA VAL A 63 2.10 -5.52 1.47
C VAL A 63 3.27 -5.08 0.59
N ASP A 64 3.67 -5.95 -0.32
CA ASP A 64 4.68 -5.65 -1.32
C ASP A 64 4.08 -4.79 -2.42
N CYS A 65 4.64 -3.59 -2.61
CA CYS A 65 4.14 -2.61 -3.57
C CYS A 65 5.24 -2.17 -4.53
N VAL A 66 4.92 -1.94 -5.79
CA VAL A 66 5.77 -1.18 -6.70
C VAL A 66 5.29 0.27 -6.79
N TYR A 67 6.12 1.16 -7.33
CA TYR A 67 5.74 2.58 -7.53
C TYR A 67 4.39 2.74 -8.24
N GLU A 68 4.15 1.91 -9.26
CA GLU A 68 2.94 1.94 -10.06
C GLU A 68 1.66 1.65 -9.24
N ASP A 69 1.76 0.95 -8.11
CA ASP A 69 0.63 0.74 -7.20
C ASP A 69 0.18 2.05 -6.54
N PHE A 70 1.13 2.83 -6.03
CA PHE A 70 0.85 4.13 -5.40
C PHE A 70 0.24 5.11 -6.42
N ALA A 71 0.84 5.17 -7.62
CA ALA A 71 0.33 6.03 -8.70
C ALA A 71 -1.09 5.63 -9.14
N ARG A 72 -1.37 4.33 -9.23
CA ARG A 72 -2.70 3.81 -9.59
C ARG A 72 -3.72 4.09 -8.50
N PHE A 73 -3.36 3.86 -7.24
CA PHE A 73 -4.21 4.15 -6.09
C PHE A 73 -4.60 5.63 -6.06
N TYR A 74 -3.62 6.54 -6.18
CA TYR A 74 -3.88 7.97 -6.28
C TYR A 74 -4.80 8.32 -7.45
N LYS A 75 -4.53 7.77 -8.64
CA LYS A 75 -5.35 8.01 -9.83
C LYS A 75 -6.79 7.52 -9.63
N ALA A 76 -7.00 6.37 -8.98
CA ALA A 76 -8.33 5.85 -8.69
C ALA A 76 -9.09 6.72 -7.68
N LEU A 77 -8.41 7.22 -6.64
CA LEU A 77 -9.03 8.16 -5.69
C LEU A 77 -9.43 9.48 -6.37
N ARG A 78 -8.66 9.94 -7.35
CA ARG A 78 -8.98 11.12 -8.17
C ARG A 78 -10.23 10.96 -9.05
N THR A 79 -10.77 9.74 -9.21
CA THR A 79 -12.04 9.50 -9.90
C THR A 79 -13.24 9.40 -8.96
N ALA A 80 -13.11 9.84 -7.71
CA ALA A 80 -14.21 9.87 -6.75
C ALA A 80 -15.41 10.70 -7.26
N PRO A 81 -16.63 10.48 -6.70
CA PRO A 81 -17.82 11.20 -7.12
C PRO A 81 -17.62 12.71 -7.14
N LYS A 82 -18.11 13.39 -8.18
CA LYS A 82 -17.94 14.85 -8.35
C LYS A 82 -18.58 15.67 -7.22
N SER A 83 -19.55 15.09 -6.50
CA SER A 83 -20.15 15.67 -5.29
C SER A 83 -19.19 15.76 -4.11
N ALA A 84 -18.12 14.95 -4.09
CA ALA A 84 -17.08 14.96 -3.06
C ALA A 84 -16.01 16.04 -3.34
N THR A 85 -16.44 17.28 -3.57
CA THR A 85 -15.56 18.39 -3.99
C THR A 85 -14.43 18.68 -3.01
N ALA A 86 -14.74 18.75 -1.70
CA ALA A 86 -13.76 18.96 -0.64
C ALA A 86 -12.69 17.86 -0.63
N PHE A 87 -13.09 16.60 -0.79
CA PHE A 87 -12.16 15.48 -0.88
C PHE A 87 -11.25 15.57 -2.11
N LEU A 88 -11.82 15.85 -3.27
CA LEU A 88 -11.06 15.97 -4.53
C LEU A 88 -10.06 17.13 -4.51
N GLN A 89 -10.41 18.23 -3.84
CA GLN A 89 -9.51 19.37 -3.59
C GLN A 89 -8.39 18.98 -2.62
N SER A 90 -8.72 18.38 -1.47
CA SER A 90 -7.73 17.94 -0.48
C SER A 90 -6.73 16.93 -1.07
N ILE A 91 -7.21 15.93 -1.83
CA ILE A 91 -6.33 14.94 -2.49
C ILE A 91 -5.40 15.60 -3.53
N ALA A 92 -5.82 16.67 -4.19
CA ALA A 92 -4.96 17.38 -5.13
C ALA A 92 -3.71 17.98 -4.44
N GLY A 93 -3.79 18.29 -3.14
CA GLY A 93 -2.67 18.78 -2.34
C GLY A 93 -1.60 17.73 -2.02
N PHE A 94 -1.89 16.44 -2.22
CA PHE A 94 -0.97 15.33 -1.95
C PHE A 94 -0.73 14.47 -3.20
N PRO A 95 -0.13 15.03 -4.27
CA PRO A 95 0.15 14.28 -5.49
C PRO A 95 1.10 13.11 -5.21
N CYS A 96 0.94 12.04 -5.98
CA CYS A 96 1.91 10.93 -5.96
C CYS A 96 3.29 11.46 -6.41
N PRO A 97 4.38 11.19 -5.65
CA PRO A 97 5.71 11.69 -5.98
C PRO A 97 6.14 11.20 -7.35
N LYS A 98 6.90 12.01 -8.09
CA LYS A 98 7.35 11.63 -9.44
C LYS A 98 8.44 10.57 -9.35
N LYS A 99 8.31 9.51 -10.14
CA LYS A 99 9.38 8.52 -10.32
C LYS A 99 10.65 9.21 -10.83
N SER A 100 11.77 9.07 -10.11
CA SER A 100 13.07 9.51 -10.61
C SER A 100 13.38 8.81 -11.93
N LEU A 101 13.97 9.51 -12.91
CA LEU A 101 14.42 8.90 -14.17
C LEU A 101 15.87 8.40 -14.09
N PHE A 102 16.60 8.77 -13.04
CA PHE A 102 18.00 8.45 -12.81
C PHE A 102 18.22 7.87 -11.41
N GLY A 103 19.34 7.16 -11.21
CA GLY A 103 19.70 6.67 -9.87
C GLY A 103 18.79 5.57 -9.31
N HIS A 104 18.14 4.77 -10.17
CA HIS A 104 17.24 3.68 -9.73
C HIS A 104 17.88 2.59 -8.87
N ARG A 105 19.21 2.56 -8.78
CA ARG A 105 19.99 1.66 -7.91
C ARG A 105 20.69 2.40 -6.76
N ASP A 106 20.60 3.71 -6.73
CA ASP A 106 21.21 4.52 -5.70
C ASP A 106 20.39 4.40 -4.41
N ALA A 107 21.04 3.97 -3.33
CA ALA A 107 20.41 3.75 -2.04
C ALA A 107 19.80 5.03 -1.46
N LEU A 108 20.40 6.21 -1.71
CA LEU A 108 19.88 7.49 -1.26
C LEU A 108 18.62 7.89 -2.04
N VAL A 109 18.60 7.64 -3.36
CA VAL A 109 17.42 7.87 -4.19
C VAL A 109 16.27 6.95 -3.76
N ILE A 110 16.55 5.67 -3.53
CA ILE A 110 15.56 4.70 -3.05
C ILE A 110 15.03 5.12 -1.67
N LYS A 111 15.92 5.47 -0.73
CA LYS A 111 15.53 5.91 0.63
C LYS A 111 14.70 7.20 0.61
N GLY A 112 15.07 8.17 -0.23
CA GLY A 112 14.30 9.39 -0.42
C GLY A 112 12.91 9.11 -0.97
N MET A 113 12.81 8.21 -1.96
CA MET A 113 11.52 7.78 -2.52
C MET A 113 10.65 7.04 -1.51
N CYS A 114 11.23 6.20 -0.64
CA CYS A 114 10.48 5.57 0.46
C CYS A 114 9.80 6.61 1.36
N GLY A 115 10.53 7.64 1.80
CA GLY A 115 9.96 8.70 2.63
C GLY A 115 8.83 9.45 1.92
N GLN A 116 9.02 9.78 0.65
CA GLN A 116 7.99 10.45 -0.15
C GLN A 116 6.74 9.59 -0.35
N LEU A 117 6.89 8.31 -0.66
CA LEU A 117 5.78 7.38 -0.86
C LEU A 117 5.03 7.09 0.44
N GLU A 118 5.74 6.92 1.56
CA GLU A 118 5.13 6.73 2.88
C GLU A 118 4.31 7.95 3.29
N ASN A 119 4.88 9.15 3.16
CA ASN A 119 4.19 10.40 3.47
C ASN A 119 2.96 10.60 2.56
N HIS A 120 3.11 10.33 1.25
CA HIS A 120 2.00 10.37 0.31
C HIS A 120 0.87 9.40 0.71
N LEU A 121 1.19 8.12 0.89
CA LEU A 121 0.20 7.09 1.22
C LEU A 121 -0.52 7.41 2.53
N THR A 122 0.22 7.78 3.57
CA THR A 122 -0.35 8.09 4.89
C THR A 122 -1.29 9.29 4.85
N ASN A 123 -0.89 10.38 4.19
CA ASN A 123 -1.74 11.57 4.10
C ASN A 123 -2.99 11.33 3.27
N VAL A 124 -2.86 10.62 2.14
CA VAL A 124 -4.01 10.26 1.30
C VAL A 124 -4.99 9.37 2.05
N LEU A 125 -4.51 8.34 2.78
CA LEU A 125 -5.36 7.47 3.59
C LEU A 125 -6.04 8.23 4.74
N ARG A 126 -5.35 9.20 5.38
CA ARG A 126 -5.97 10.07 6.39
C ARG A 126 -7.10 10.93 5.80
N LEU A 127 -6.91 11.50 4.62
CA LEU A 127 -7.95 12.25 3.92
C LEU A 127 -9.14 11.35 3.56
N CYS A 128 -8.87 10.14 3.07
CA CYS A 128 -9.89 9.13 2.85
C CYS A 128 -10.69 8.88 4.14
N HIS A 129 -10.02 8.65 5.28
CA HIS A 129 -10.69 8.42 6.56
C HIS A 129 -11.59 9.60 6.97
N ILE A 130 -11.07 10.83 6.94
CA ILE A 130 -11.78 12.04 7.36
C ILE A 130 -13.01 12.30 6.48
N HIS A 131 -12.85 12.28 5.16
CA HIS A 131 -13.94 12.68 4.26
C HIS A 131 -14.98 11.57 4.04
N SER A 132 -14.59 10.29 4.11
CA SER A 132 -15.51 9.18 3.89
C SER A 132 -16.55 9.02 4.99
N ALA A 133 -16.28 9.53 6.20
CA ALA A 133 -17.20 9.42 7.34
C ALA A 133 -18.56 10.09 7.07
N ALA A 134 -18.57 11.17 6.30
CA ALA A 134 -19.78 11.97 6.04
C ALA A 134 -20.51 11.61 4.73
N GLN A 135 -19.91 10.80 3.86
CA GLN A 135 -20.43 10.55 2.50
C GLN A 135 -20.39 9.06 2.14
N PRO A 136 -21.54 8.35 2.17
CA PRO A 136 -21.59 6.91 1.90
C PRO A 136 -21.02 6.51 0.54
N ALA A 137 -21.35 7.26 -0.52
CA ALA A 137 -20.84 7.01 -1.87
C ALA A 137 -19.31 7.18 -1.98
N LEU A 138 -18.75 8.15 -1.24
CA LEU A 138 -17.30 8.34 -1.18
C LEU A 138 -16.64 7.18 -0.42
N LYS A 139 -17.25 6.76 0.71
CA LYS A 139 -16.77 5.63 1.50
C LYS A 139 -16.70 4.34 0.68
N GLU A 140 -17.74 4.05 -0.09
CA GLU A 140 -17.77 2.88 -0.99
C GLU A 140 -16.66 2.96 -2.04
N HIS A 141 -16.49 4.12 -2.68
CA HIS A 141 -15.41 4.36 -3.65
C HIS A 141 -14.01 4.18 -3.05
N VAL A 142 -13.77 4.75 -1.87
CA VAL A 142 -12.50 4.64 -1.14
C VAL A 142 -12.22 3.19 -0.78
N ASN A 143 -13.21 2.46 -0.27
CA ASN A 143 -13.07 1.05 0.09
C ASN A 143 -12.73 0.20 -1.13
N ALA A 144 -13.39 0.44 -2.27
CA ALA A 144 -13.06 -0.22 -3.53
C ALA A 144 -11.61 0.08 -3.96
N CYS A 145 -11.13 1.32 -3.79
CA CYS A 145 -9.75 1.69 -4.10
C CYS A 145 -8.73 0.98 -3.19
N ILE A 146 -9.00 0.90 -1.88
CA ILE A 146 -8.11 0.21 -0.91
C ILE A 146 -8.08 -1.28 -1.21
N ILE A 147 -9.23 -1.92 -1.45
CA ILE A 147 -9.31 -3.34 -1.81
C ILE A 147 -8.53 -3.60 -3.10
N ALA A 148 -8.70 -2.77 -4.12
CA ALA A 148 -7.97 -2.91 -5.38
C ALA A 148 -6.45 -2.74 -5.18
N PHE A 149 -6.02 -1.86 -4.28
CA PHE A 149 -4.61 -1.67 -3.93
C PHE A 149 -4.01 -2.92 -3.27
N VAL A 150 -4.74 -3.53 -2.33
CA VAL A 150 -4.28 -4.74 -1.60
C VAL A 150 -4.31 -5.98 -2.49
N THR A 151 -5.35 -6.14 -3.31
CA THR A 151 -5.60 -7.36 -4.09
C THR A 151 -4.99 -7.34 -5.49
N HIS A 152 -4.29 -6.27 -5.87
CA HIS A 152 -3.69 -6.19 -7.21
C HIS A 152 -2.66 -7.31 -7.44
N LEU A 153 -2.91 -8.11 -8.48
CA LEU A 153 -2.03 -9.19 -8.90
C LEU A 153 -0.77 -8.67 -9.60
N ASP A 154 0.38 -9.02 -9.05
CA ASP A 154 1.68 -8.71 -9.62
C ASP A 154 2.57 -9.97 -9.66
N PRO A 155 2.42 -10.83 -10.69
CA PRO A 155 3.18 -12.07 -10.77
C PRO A 155 4.67 -11.83 -11.01
N ILE A 156 5.08 -10.62 -11.40
CA ILE A 156 6.47 -10.29 -11.71
C ILE A 156 7.25 -10.01 -10.42
N HIS A 157 6.67 -9.25 -9.51
CA HIS A 157 7.36 -8.84 -8.28
C HIS A 157 6.90 -9.62 -7.04
N ALA A 158 5.71 -10.21 -7.08
CA ALA A 158 5.10 -10.95 -5.98
C ALA A 158 4.46 -12.27 -6.46
N PRO A 159 5.23 -13.22 -7.00
CA PRO A 159 4.71 -14.45 -7.63
C PRO A 159 3.97 -15.38 -6.65
N ARG A 160 4.20 -15.24 -5.35
CA ARG A 160 3.56 -16.02 -4.28
C ARG A 160 2.42 -15.27 -3.58
N GLY A 161 2.00 -14.13 -4.12
CA GLY A 161 1.16 -13.16 -3.44
C GLY A 161 1.99 -12.01 -2.87
N ARG A 162 1.36 -10.85 -2.72
CA ARG A 162 2.01 -9.61 -2.24
C ARG A 162 1.78 -9.32 -0.76
N CYS A 163 0.87 -10.04 -0.11
CA CYS A 163 0.50 -9.82 1.28
C CYS A 163 1.04 -10.97 2.12
N HIS A 164 1.78 -10.65 3.18
CA HIS A 164 2.39 -11.66 4.05
C HIS A 164 2.23 -11.25 5.52
N PRO A 165 1.78 -12.16 6.40
CA PRO A 165 1.74 -11.88 7.83
C PRO A 165 3.18 -11.78 8.38
N VAL A 166 3.40 -10.83 9.28
CA VAL A 166 4.64 -10.75 10.04
C VAL A 166 4.47 -11.65 11.27
N LEU A 167 4.90 -12.91 11.14
CA LEU A 167 5.01 -13.82 12.28
C LEU A 167 6.02 -13.23 13.27
N SER A 168 5.53 -12.66 14.37
CA SER A 168 6.39 -12.10 15.41
C SER A 168 6.27 -12.96 16.67
N PRO A 169 7.37 -13.56 17.17
CA PRO A 169 7.38 -14.34 18.41
C PRO A 169 7.16 -13.49 19.69
N HIS A 170 6.99 -12.16 19.58
CA HIS A 170 6.92 -11.24 20.73
C HIS A 170 5.75 -10.25 20.71
N THR A 171 4.66 -10.56 20.01
CA THR A 171 3.53 -9.63 19.82
C THR A 171 2.48 -9.67 20.93
N GLN A 172 2.87 -9.46 22.19
CA GLN A 172 1.89 -9.11 23.24
C GLN A 172 2.12 -7.78 23.97
N ALA A 173 3.26 -7.09 23.85
CA ALA A 173 3.48 -5.89 24.70
C ALA A 173 3.92 -4.58 24.00
N ASN A 174 4.51 -4.61 22.81
CA ASN A 174 5.29 -3.44 22.33
C ASN A 174 4.83 -2.78 21.02
N ALA A 175 3.85 -3.33 20.30
CA ALA A 175 3.45 -2.81 18.99
C ALA A 175 2.68 -1.48 19.08
N VAL A 176 1.92 -1.25 20.15
CA VAL A 176 1.09 -0.04 20.33
C VAL A 176 1.93 1.19 20.70
N ARG A 177 3.09 1.02 21.33
CA ARG A 177 3.91 2.16 21.80
C ARG A 177 4.79 2.82 20.73
N ARG A 178 5.19 2.11 19.67
CA ARG A 178 6.17 2.66 18.70
C ARG A 178 5.58 3.44 17.54
N CYS A 179 4.28 3.35 17.26
CA CYS A 179 3.65 4.17 16.22
C CYS A 179 3.10 5.51 16.73
N LEU A 180 3.17 5.78 18.04
CA LEU A 180 2.76 7.05 18.65
C LEU A 180 3.96 7.95 19.03
N SER A 181 5.19 7.52 18.76
CA SER A 181 6.43 8.22 19.20
C SER A 181 7.26 8.75 18.03
N SER A 182 6.62 9.49 17.13
CA SER A 182 7.31 10.44 16.25
C SER A 182 6.45 11.68 16.11
N THR A 183 6.23 12.34 17.24
CA THR A 183 6.04 13.78 17.28
C THR A 183 7.42 14.34 17.58
N VAL A 184 8.11 14.84 16.55
CA VAL A 184 9.27 15.69 16.74
C VAL A 184 8.72 17.00 17.29
N VAL A 185 9.12 17.35 18.52
CA VAL A 185 8.93 18.68 19.12
C VAL A 185 9.94 19.62 18.50
#